data_AF-A0A830CQ13-F1
#
_entry.id   AF-A0A830CQ13-F1
#
_cell.length_a   1.000
_cell.length_b   1.000
_cell.length_c   1.000
_cell.angle_alpha   90.00
_cell.angle_beta   90.00
_cell.angle_gamma   90.00
#
_symmetry.space_group_name_H-M   'P 1'
#
loop_
_entity.id
_entity.type
_entity.pdbx_description
1 polymer ?
#
loop_
_entity_poly.entity_id
_entity_poly.type
_entity_poly.pdbx_seq_one_letter_code
_entity_poly.pdbx_strand_id
1 'polypeptide(L)'
;MDPYVVIQYKNQKYTSKTARGQGNKPVWNEEFKFSVEYPTRDQNYELILEIMDRDTFTHDDYLGQTTIDLKGLFEEGVEKGKADLGSHEKYRVVLTDGTYNGEIQVGINFTAKVRVLVNLIKYF
;
A
#
# COMPACT_ATOMS: atom_id res chain seq x y z
N MET A 1 -8.77 14.11 -16.38
CA MET A 1 -8.42 12.96 -15.54
C MET A 1 -9.29 12.93 -14.31
N ASP A 2 -9.84 11.75 -14.09
CA ASP A 2 -10.58 11.26 -12.95
C ASP A 2 -9.79 10.06 -12.38
N PRO A 3 -8.64 10.29 -11.72
CA PRO A 3 -7.74 9.20 -11.40
C PRO A 3 -8.19 8.39 -10.18
N TYR A 4 -7.86 7.11 -10.16
CA TYR A 4 -8.01 6.22 -9.03
C TYR A 4 -6.77 5.35 -8.87
N VAL A 5 -6.58 4.79 -7.68
CA VAL A 5 -5.42 3.98 -7.34
C VAL A 5 -5.88 2.56 -7.07
N VAL A 6 -5.17 1.61 -7.66
CA VAL A 6 -5.25 0.20 -7.36
C VAL A 6 -4.10 -0.13 -6.43
N ILE A 7 -4.40 -0.56 -5.21
CA ILE A 7 -3.42 -0.83 -4.15
C ILE A 7 -3.37 -2.34 -3.92
N GLN A 8 -2.20 -2.94 -4.11
CA GLN A 8 -2.00 -4.37 -3.97
C GLN A 8 -0.84 -4.69 -3.04
N TYR A 9 -1.10 -5.61 -2.10
CA TYR A 9 -0.08 -6.23 -1.26
C TYR A 9 -0.34 -7.74 -1.20
N LYS A 10 0.61 -8.52 -1.73
CA LYS A 10 0.43 -9.97 -1.95
C LYS A 10 -0.89 -10.25 -2.70
N ASN A 11 -1.76 -11.08 -2.12
CA ASN A 11 -3.06 -11.46 -2.69
C ASN A 11 -4.21 -10.51 -2.30
N GLN A 12 -3.93 -9.46 -1.52
CA GLN A 12 -4.92 -8.48 -1.10
C GLN A 12 -4.87 -7.28 -2.03
N LYS A 13 -6.03 -6.92 -2.58
CA LYS A 13 -6.18 -5.83 -3.54
C LYS A 13 -7.33 -4.93 -3.13
N TYR A 14 -7.09 -3.62 -3.15
CA TYR A 14 -8.09 -2.58 -2.95
C TYR A 14 -8.05 -1.60 -4.11
N THR A 15 -9.18 -0.91 -4.31
CA THR A 15 -9.30 0.16 -5.30
C THR A 15 -9.84 1.39 -4.59
N SER A 16 -9.18 2.52 -4.77
CA SER A 16 -9.66 3.80 -4.24
C SER A 16 -10.92 4.28 -4.95
N LYS A 17 -11.55 5.29 -4.39
CA LYS A 17 -12.51 6.10 -5.14
C LYS A 17 -11.81 6.81 -6.27
N THR A 18 -12.58 7.14 -7.29
CA THR A 18 -12.18 8.01 -8.39
C THR A 18 -12.19 9.46 -7.93
N ALA A 19 -11.06 10.15 -8.06
CA ALA A 19 -10.92 11.57 -7.78
C ALA A 19 -11.49 12.43 -8.93
N ARG A 20 -12.81 12.33 -9.13
CA ARG A 20 -13.50 12.95 -10.26
C ARG A 20 -13.36 14.48 -10.27
N GLY A 21 -13.00 15.04 -11.42
CA GLY A 21 -12.89 16.48 -11.64
C GLY A 21 -11.76 17.17 -10.88
N GLN A 22 -10.83 16.41 -10.29
CA GLN A 22 -9.70 16.98 -9.53
C GLN A 22 -8.47 17.28 -10.38
N GLY A 23 -8.49 16.93 -11.67
CA GLY A 23 -7.40 17.22 -12.61
C GLY A 23 -6.08 16.60 -12.15
N ASN A 24 -4.97 17.31 -12.36
CA ASN A 24 -3.61 16.76 -12.24
C ASN A 24 -3.07 16.68 -10.80
N LYS A 25 -3.88 17.03 -9.80
CA LYS A 25 -3.51 16.98 -8.37
C LYS A 25 -4.63 16.31 -7.55
N PRO A 26 -4.95 15.04 -7.84
CA PRO A 26 -6.01 14.34 -7.14
C PRO A 26 -5.67 14.13 -5.66
N VAL A 27 -6.71 14.21 -4.83
CA VAL A 27 -6.67 13.92 -3.39
C VAL A 27 -7.72 12.85 -3.10
N TRP A 28 -7.25 11.67 -2.71
CA TRP A 28 -8.11 10.55 -2.34
C TRP A 28 -8.49 10.59 -0.86
N ASN A 29 -7.52 10.81 0.03
CA ASN A 29 -7.70 10.79 1.49
C ASN A 29 -8.44 9.52 1.98
N GLU A 30 -7.95 8.35 1.55
CA GLU A 30 -8.51 7.06 1.90
C GLU A 30 -7.47 6.18 2.61
N GLU A 31 -7.95 5.33 3.53
CA GLU A 31 -7.12 4.38 4.27
C GLU A 31 -7.47 2.95 3.88
N PHE A 32 -6.44 2.13 3.66
CA PHE A 32 -6.59 0.71 3.33
C PHE A 32 -5.80 -0.13 4.33
N LYS A 33 -6.42 -1.21 4.83
CA LYS A 33 -5.81 -2.08 5.84
C LYS A 33 -5.53 -3.46 5.24
N PHE A 34 -4.28 -3.88 5.34
CA PHE A 34 -3.81 -5.17 4.88
C PHE A 34 -3.53 -6.08 6.07
N SER A 35 -3.91 -7.34 5.96
CA SER A 35 -3.44 -8.37 6.89
C SER A 35 -2.03 -8.78 6.49
N VAL A 36 -1.11 -8.70 7.44
CA VAL A 36 0.29 -9.08 7.25
C VAL A 36 0.55 -10.32 8.09
N GLU A 37 0.94 -11.41 7.44
CA GLU A 37 1.49 -12.58 8.12
C GLU A 37 2.80 -12.22 8.80
N TYR A 38 3.22 -13.00 9.80
CA TYR A 38 4.47 -12.73 10.51
C TYR A 38 5.63 -12.64 9.50
N PRO A 39 6.35 -11.51 9.44
CA PRO A 39 7.40 -11.32 8.45
C PRO A 39 8.53 -12.34 8.63
N THR A 40 8.82 -13.14 7.61
CA THR A 40 10.00 -14.01 7.49
C THR A 40 11.02 -13.46 6.50
N ARG A 41 12.28 -13.94 6.55
CA ARG A 41 13.39 -13.36 5.75
C ARG A 41 13.28 -13.62 4.24
N ASP A 42 12.55 -14.64 3.83
CA ASP A 42 12.53 -15.14 2.44
C ASP A 42 11.30 -14.68 1.64
N GLN A 43 10.54 -13.70 2.16
CA GLN A 43 9.35 -13.18 1.49
C GLN A 43 9.60 -11.80 0.88
N ASN A 44 8.92 -11.56 -0.24
CA ASN A 44 8.81 -10.26 -0.85
C ASN A 44 7.71 -9.43 -0.16
N TYR A 45 8.02 -8.19 0.22
CA TYR A 45 7.14 -7.27 0.95
C TYR A 45 6.80 -6.02 0.14
N GLU A 46 6.54 -6.20 -1.14
CA GLU A 46 6.17 -5.11 -2.04
C GLU A 46 4.71 -4.70 -1.89
N LEU A 47 4.51 -3.40 -1.67
CA LEU A 47 3.24 -2.72 -1.86
C LEU A 47 3.26 -2.05 -3.24
N ILE A 48 2.33 -2.44 -4.10
CA ILE A 48 2.19 -1.90 -5.45
C ILE A 48 1.02 -0.93 -5.47
N LEU A 49 1.24 0.26 -6.02
CA LEU A 49 0.21 1.26 -6.27
C LEU A 49 0.20 1.55 -7.76
N GLU A 50 -0.85 1.13 -8.46
CA GLU A 50 -1.08 1.45 -9.86
C GLU A 50 -2.06 2.62 -9.95
N ILE A 51 -1.68 3.67 -10.67
CA ILE A 51 -2.50 4.85 -10.88
C ILE A 51 -3.18 4.70 -12.24
N MET A 52 -4.49 4.83 -12.23
CA MET A 52 -5.35 4.67 -13.39
C MET A 52 -6.17 5.94 -13.60
N ASP A 53 -6.51 6.29 -14.84
CA ASP A 53 -7.50 7.31 -15.15
C ASP A 53 -8.83 6.64 -15.49
N ARG A 54 -9.93 7.08 -14.87
CA ARG A 54 -11.25 6.55 -15.21
C ARG A 54 -11.81 7.29 -16.41
N ASP A 55 -12.17 6.53 -17.45
CA ASP A 55 -12.89 7.06 -18.60
C ASP A 55 -14.33 6.56 -18.65
N THR A 56 -15.24 7.43 -19.10
CA THR A 56 -16.68 7.11 -19.14
C THR A 56 -17.07 6.31 -20.38
N PHE A 57 -16.33 6.47 -21.48
CA PHE A 57 -16.70 5.91 -22.80
C PHE A 57 -15.60 5.05 -23.44
N THR A 58 -14.41 5.01 -22.83
CA THR A 58 -13.23 4.26 -23.28
C THR A 58 -12.74 3.34 -22.16
N HIS A 59 -11.72 2.54 -22.45
CA HIS A 59 -11.02 1.79 -21.42
C HIS A 59 -10.25 2.77 -20.51
N ASP A 60 -10.20 2.46 -19.22
CA ASP A 60 -9.44 3.24 -18.24
C ASP A 60 -7.94 3.24 -18.61
N ASP A 61 -7.32 4.42 -18.59
CA ASP A 61 -5.93 4.62 -18.97
C ASP A 61 -4.97 4.30 -17.82
N TYR A 62 -3.88 3.59 -18.11
CA TYR A 62 -2.80 3.37 -17.15
C TYR A 62 -1.89 4.60 -17.09
N LEU A 63 -1.78 5.19 -15.90
CA LEU A 63 -0.95 6.39 -15.66
C LEU A 63 0.41 6.07 -15.04
N GLY A 64 0.68 4.81 -14.70
CA GLY A 64 1.94 4.39 -14.09
C GLY A 64 1.75 3.66 -12.77
N GLN A 65 2.85 3.19 -12.21
CA GLN A 65 2.86 2.56 -10.89
C GLN A 65 4.02 3.04 -10.03
N THR A 66 3.90 2.77 -8.74
CA THR A 66 5.04 2.75 -7.84
C THR A 66 5.03 1.45 -7.02
N THR A 67 6.23 0.99 -6.68
CA THR A 67 6.44 -0.21 -5.86
C THR A 67 7.26 0.19 -4.63
N ILE A 68 6.74 -0.14 -3.46
CA ILE A 68 7.33 0.25 -2.17
C ILE A 68 7.73 -1.01 -1.42
N ASP A 69 9.01 -1.12 -1.06
CA ASP A 69 9.52 -2.21 -0.21
C ASP A 69 9.18 -1.92 1.25
N LEU A 70 8.35 -2.79 1.85
CA LEU A 70 7.95 -2.70 3.26
C LEU A 70 8.82 -3.52 4.21
N LYS A 71 9.88 -4.18 3.72
CA LYS A 71 10.73 -5.05 4.56
C LYS A 71 11.27 -4.35 5.79
N GLY A 72 11.90 -3.18 5.61
CA GLY A 72 12.46 -2.40 6.72
C GLY A 72 11.39 -1.95 7.73
N LEU A 73 10.22 -1.54 7.23
CA LEU A 73 9.07 -1.16 8.05
C LEU A 73 8.60 -2.33 8.93
N PHE A 74 8.53 -3.54 8.35
CA PHE A 74 8.11 -4.73 9.08
C PHE A 74 9.15 -5.21 10.09
N GLU A 75 10.43 -5.23 9.72
CA GLU A 75 11.52 -5.58 10.64
C GLU A 75 11.51 -4.67 11.88
N GLU A 76 11.39 -3.35 11.66
CA GLU A 76 11.31 -2.38 12.75
C GLU A 76 10.05 -2.58 13.62
N GLY A 77 8.89 -2.76 13.01
CA GLY A 77 7.65 -2.86 13.78
C GLY A 77 7.44 -4.21 14.45
N VAL A 78 8.10 -5.28 14.00
CA VAL A 78 8.16 -6.54 14.75
C VAL A 78 8.98 -6.37 16.02
N GLU A 79 10.09 -5.63 15.95
CA GLU A 79 10.93 -5.34 17.12
C GLU A 79 10.27 -4.37 18.10
N LYS A 80 9.66 -3.29 17.60
CA LYS A 80 9.14 -2.17 18.41
C LYS A 80 7.63 -2.23 18.67
N GLY A 81 6.92 -3.20 18.06
CA GLY A 81 5.46 -3.32 18.08
C GLY A 81 4.72 -2.42 17.08
N LYS A 82 5.38 -1.37 16.58
CA LYS A 82 4.88 -0.48 15.53
C LYS A 82 6.04 0.18 14.77
N ALA A 83 5.79 0.58 13.53
CA ALA A 83 6.72 1.37 12.73
C ALA A 83 5.92 2.21 11.73
N ASP A 84 6.53 3.31 11.25
CA ASP A 84 5.90 4.24 10.32
C ASP A 84 6.93 4.68 9.26
N LEU A 85 6.61 4.52 7.98
CA LEU A 85 7.24 5.26 6.90
C LEU A 85 6.51 6.60 6.85
N GLY A 86 7.25 7.70 7.06
CA GLY A 86 6.73 9.05 7.33
C GLY A 86 5.41 9.40 6.64
N SER A 87 4.53 10.12 7.33
CA SER A 87 3.12 10.29 6.96
C SER A 87 2.83 10.95 5.60
N HIS A 88 3.86 11.26 4.82
CA HIS A 88 3.81 12.17 3.67
C HIS A 88 4.94 11.89 2.67
N GLU A 89 5.52 10.69 2.66
CA GLU A 89 6.59 10.36 1.72
C GLU A 89 6.09 10.36 0.28
N LYS A 90 6.93 10.88 -0.62
CA LYS A 90 6.64 10.93 -2.05
C LYS A 90 7.35 9.81 -2.78
N TYR A 91 6.60 9.10 -3.59
CA TYR A 91 7.10 7.98 -4.39
C TYR A 91 6.96 8.30 -5.86
N ARG A 92 8.02 8.02 -6.61
CA ARG A 92 8.04 8.20 -8.07
C ARG A 92 7.07 7.21 -8.71
N VAL A 93 6.23 7.72 -9.59
CA VAL A 93 5.37 6.93 -10.47
C VAL A 93 6.08 6.78 -11.80
N VAL A 94 6.12 5.55 -12.31
CA VAL A 94 6.77 5.21 -13.58
C VAL A 94 5.83 4.43 -14.47
N LEU A 95 5.96 4.62 -15.78
CA LEU A 95 5.30 3.80 -16.80
C LEU A 95 5.99 2.44 -16.94
N THR A 96 5.42 1.57 -17.77
CA THR A 96 5.92 0.21 -18.01
C THR A 96 7.32 0.17 -18.63
N ASP A 97 7.72 1.22 -19.35
CA ASP A 97 9.06 1.39 -19.92
C ASP A 97 10.06 2.04 -18.94
N GLY A 98 9.64 2.33 -17.70
CA GLY A 98 10.44 3.00 -16.68
C GLY A 98 10.44 4.53 -16.79
N THR A 99 9.72 5.12 -17.76
CA THR A 99 9.60 6.57 -17.89
C THR A 99 8.89 7.16 -16.69
N TYR A 100 9.46 8.22 -16.10
CA TYR A 100 8.87 8.93 -14.97
C TYR A 100 7.59 9.67 -15.37
N ASN A 101 6.52 9.48 -14.60
CA ASN A 101 5.21 10.09 -14.84
C ASN A 101 4.59 10.70 -13.56
N GLY A 102 5.41 11.37 -12.76
CA GLY A 102 4.95 12.11 -11.58
C GLY A 102 5.20 11.39 -10.25
N GLU A 103 4.52 11.84 -9.21
CA GLU A 103 4.71 11.36 -7.84
C GLU A 103 3.35 11.09 -7.17
N ILE A 104 3.33 10.11 -6.28
CA ILE A 104 2.22 9.88 -5.35
C ILE A 104 2.72 10.06 -3.92
N GLN A 105 1.90 10.69 -3.08
CA GLN A 105 2.20 10.87 -1.67
C GLN A 105 1.41 9.86 -0.85
N VAL A 106 2.09 9.10 0.01
CA VAL A 106 1.47 8.07 0.84
C VAL A 106 2.14 8.01 2.21
N GLY A 107 1.32 7.84 3.25
CA GLY A 107 1.78 7.48 4.59
C GLY A 107 1.53 6.00 4.83
N ILE A 108 2.51 5.29 5.40
CA ILE A 108 2.40 3.85 5.65
C ILE A 108 2.78 3.56 7.09
N ASN A 109 1.85 2.97 7.83
CA ASN A 109 2.06 2.52 9.20
C ASN A 109 1.93 1.01 9.29
N PHE A 110 2.68 0.41 10.20
CA PHE A 110 2.59 -0.98 10.57
C PHE A 110 2.45 -1.11 12.08
N THR A 111 1.55 -2.00 12.51
CA THR A 111 1.36 -2.33 13.93
C THR A 111 1.29 -3.85 14.08
N ALA A 112 2.24 -4.41 14.83
CA ALA A 112 2.27 -5.83 15.12
C ALA A 112 1.16 -6.17 16.12
N LYS A 113 0.28 -7.12 15.76
CA LYS A 113 -0.69 -7.68 16.70
C LYS A 113 -0.08 -8.88 17.41
N VAL A 114 0.27 -8.73 18.68
CA VAL A 114 0.73 -9.84 19.52
C VAL A 114 -0.48 -10.49 20.19
N ARG A 115 -0.70 -11.78 19.93
CA ARG A 115 -1.69 -12.59 20.67
C ARG A 115 -0.99 -13.84 21.22
N VAL A 116 -0.85 -13.90 22.54
CA VAL A 116 -0.35 -15.11 23.23
C VAL A 116 -1.56 -15.83 23.81
N LEU A 117 -1.80 -17.07 23.36
CA LEU A 117 -2.83 -17.95 23.92
C LEU A 117 -2.11 -19.06 24.70
N VAL A 118 -2.33 -19.10 26.02
CA VAL A 118 -1.87 -20.19 26.89
C VAL A 118 -3.10 -20.93 27.38
N ASN A 119 -3.25 -22.17 26.94
CA ASN A 119 -4.26 -23.08 27.48
C ASN A 119 -3.60 -23.97 28.53
N LEU A 120 -4.07 -23.86 29.77
CA LEU A 120 -3.64 -24.75 30.86
C LEU A 120 -4.66 -25.88 31.01
N ILE A 121 -4.18 -27.12 30.97
CA ILE A 121 -4.96 -28.29 31.39
C ILE A 121 -4.47 -28.65 32.79
N LYS A 122 -5.38 -28.58 33.77
CA LYS A 122 -5.09 -28.94 35.16
C LYS A 122 -5.28 -30.44 35.32
N TYR A 123 -4.24 -31.15 35.75
CA TYR A 123 -4.35 -32.53 36.21
C TYR A 123 -4.25 -32.53 37.73
N PHE A 124 -5.41 -32.62 38.38
CA PHE A 124 -5.60 -33.24 39.69
C PHE A 124 -7.08 -33.54 39.91
#